data_AF-A0A7Y1ABT2-F1
#
_entry.id   AF-A0A7Y1ABT2-F1
#
_cell.length_a   1.000
_cell.length_b   1.000
_cell.length_c   1.000
_cell.angle_alpha   90.00
_cell.angle_beta   90.00
_cell.angle_gamma   90.00
#
_symmetry.space_group_name_H-M   'P 1'
#
loop_
_entity.id
_entity.type
_entity.pdbx_description
1 polymer ?
#
loop_
_entity_poly.entity_id
_entity_poly.type
_entity_poly.pdbx_seq_one_letter_code
_entity_poly.pdbx_strand_id
1 'polypeptide(L)'
;MQRLDAGDEFNKVQSKNYPNNEVYIQRPDGNGYYRVDSYNPIKGEIVSRKLTQLSEVSEATAKSYISEAITKYPSGATIAKVPSSGSLGGQKLQGTVILEVPPQNGVIPKAILDSANKAGVLIRDTNGKVY
;
A
#
# COMPACT_ATOMS: atom_id res chain seq x y z
N MET A 1 -19.64 -11.84 -4.40
CA MET A 1 -19.71 -10.48 -3.81
C MET A 1 -18.94 -10.38 -2.49
N GLN A 2 -19.04 -11.37 -1.58
CA GLN A 2 -18.41 -11.36 -0.24
C GLN A 2 -16.93 -10.96 -0.10
N ARG A 3 -16.04 -11.29 -1.06
CA ARG A 3 -14.60 -10.96 -0.94
C ARG A 3 -14.24 -9.49 -1.19
N LEU A 4 -14.98 -8.82 -2.08
CA LEU A 4 -14.74 -7.41 -2.37
C LEU A 4 -15.20 -6.56 -1.18
N ASP A 5 -16.38 -6.88 -0.65
CA ASP A 5 -16.93 -6.23 0.55
C ASP A 5 -15.99 -6.35 1.75
N ALA A 6 -15.39 -7.52 1.97
CA ALA A 6 -14.43 -7.75 3.06
C ALA A 6 -13.12 -6.96 2.88
N GLY A 7 -12.63 -6.83 1.65
CA GLY A 7 -11.46 -6.02 1.33
C GLY A 7 -11.70 -4.53 1.59
N ASP A 8 -12.86 -4.02 1.18
CA ASP A 8 -13.25 -2.63 1.42
C ASP A 8 -13.49 -2.35 2.90
N GLU A 9 -14.08 -3.30 3.63
CA GLU A 9 -14.24 -3.20 5.09
C GLU A 9 -12.89 -3.21 5.80
N PHE A 10 -11.98 -4.12 5.44
CA PHE A 10 -10.60 -4.12 5.93
C PHE A 10 -9.92 -2.78 5.67
N ASN A 11 -10.12 -2.23 4.46
CA ASN A 11 -9.61 -0.91 4.12
C ASN A 11 -10.25 0.20 4.98
N LYS A 12 -11.55 0.13 5.26
CA LYS A 12 -12.22 1.12 6.10
C LYS A 12 -11.81 1.05 7.58
N VAL A 13 -11.56 -0.14 8.10
CA VAL A 13 -11.14 -0.34 9.50
C VAL A 13 -9.71 0.15 9.70
N GLN A 14 -8.79 -0.27 8.83
CA GLN A 14 -7.37 0.06 8.97
C GLN A 14 -7.04 1.53 8.71
N SER A 15 -7.84 2.23 7.88
CA SER A 15 -7.60 3.65 7.56
C SER A 15 -7.61 4.56 8.80
N LYS A 16 -8.31 4.16 9.87
CA LYS A 16 -8.37 4.88 11.15
C LYS A 16 -7.01 5.02 11.83
N ASN A 17 -6.04 4.18 11.48
CA ASN A 17 -4.68 4.19 12.04
C ASN A 17 -3.75 5.20 11.35
N TYR A 18 -4.24 5.91 10.32
CA TYR A 18 -3.42 6.76 9.46
C TYR A 18 -3.99 8.18 9.35
N PRO A 19 -3.12 9.20 9.24
CA PRO A 19 -3.55 10.60 9.22
C PRO A 19 -4.16 11.03 7.88
N ASN A 20 -3.72 10.45 6.76
CA ASN A 20 -4.26 10.74 5.44
C ASN A 20 -4.63 9.43 4.76
N ASN A 21 -5.85 9.37 4.23
CA ASN A 21 -6.42 8.17 3.64
C ASN A 21 -6.90 8.47 2.23
N GLU A 22 -6.90 7.45 1.37
CA GLU A 22 -7.38 7.54 0.00
C GLU A 22 -6.73 8.71 -0.79
N VAL A 23 -5.41 8.84 -0.68
CA VAL A 23 -4.66 9.95 -1.28
C VAL A 23 -4.48 9.71 -2.77
N TYR A 24 -4.86 10.71 -3.59
CA TYR A 24 -4.77 10.63 -5.04
C TYR A 24 -3.36 11.00 -5.52
N ILE A 25 -2.77 10.13 -6.31
CA ILE A 25 -1.45 10.28 -6.91
C ILE A 25 -1.62 10.44 -8.41
N GLN A 26 -1.02 11.49 -9.00
CA GLN A 26 -1.05 11.69 -10.45
C GLN A 26 -0.40 10.51 -11.15
N ARG A 27 -1.08 9.97 -12.16
CA ARG A 27 -0.48 8.92 -12.98
C ARG A 27 0.67 9.51 -13.82
N PRO A 28 1.73 8.74 -14.10
CA PRO A 28 2.85 9.19 -14.91
C PRO A 28 2.45 9.63 -16.33
N ASP A 29 1.40 9.03 -16.89
CA ASP A 29 0.84 9.34 -18.21
C ASP A 29 -0.04 10.61 -18.24
N GLY A 30 -0.27 11.24 -17.07
CA GLY A 30 -1.15 12.39 -16.92
C GLY A 30 -2.65 12.08 -16.98
N ASN A 31 -3.04 10.82 -17.20
CA ASN A 31 -4.43 10.43 -17.43
C ASN A 31 -5.07 9.88 -16.16
N GLY A 32 -5.45 10.79 -15.27
CA GLY A 32 -6.16 10.50 -14.03
C GLY A 32 -5.22 10.16 -12.88
N TYR A 33 -5.72 9.35 -11.95
CA TYR A 33 -5.08 9.15 -10.65
C TYR A 33 -4.93 7.67 -10.31
N TYR A 34 -3.86 7.34 -9.59
CA TYR A 34 -3.86 6.23 -8.66
C TYR A 34 -4.35 6.71 -7.30
N ARG A 35 -4.78 5.78 -6.46
CA ARG A 35 -5.20 6.07 -5.09
C ARG A 35 -4.37 5.19 -4.17
N VAL A 36 -3.60 5.79 -3.28
CA VAL A 36 -2.95 5.06 -2.19
C VAL A 36 -3.91 4.97 -1.03
N ASP A 37 -3.93 3.82 -0.36
CA ASP A 37 -4.92 3.56 0.69
C ASP A 37 -4.69 4.47 1.89
N SER A 38 -3.43 4.66 2.30
CA SER A 38 -3.05 5.65 3.33
C SER A 38 -1.65 6.24 3.12
N TYR A 39 -1.44 7.44 3.64
CA TYR A 39 -0.15 8.13 3.63
C TYR A 39 0.12 8.84 4.96
N ASN A 40 1.30 8.58 5.54
CA ASN A 40 1.79 9.29 6.71
C ASN A 40 3.06 10.07 6.35
N PRO A 41 2.97 11.39 6.09
CA PRO A 41 4.12 12.21 5.73
C PRO A 41 5.11 12.39 6.89
N ILE A 42 4.65 12.29 8.15
CA ILE A 42 5.50 12.48 9.33
C ILE A 42 6.42 11.27 9.52
N LYS A 43 5.86 10.05 9.37
CA LYS A 43 6.62 8.80 9.45
C LYS A 43 7.26 8.38 8.12
N GLY A 44 6.89 9.03 7.01
CA GLY A 44 7.29 8.63 5.67
C GLY A 44 6.75 7.25 5.28
N GLU A 45 5.45 6.99 5.50
CA GLU A 45 4.82 5.70 5.18
C GLU A 45 3.82 5.85 4.04
N ILE A 46 4.01 5.09 2.97
CA ILE A 46 3.09 4.98 1.83
C ILE A 46 2.46 3.59 1.89
N VAL A 47 1.19 3.51 2.29
CA VAL A 47 0.57 2.24 2.68
C VAL A 47 -0.43 1.77 1.63
N SER A 48 -0.16 0.60 1.07
CA SER A 48 -1.09 -0.15 0.24
C SER A 48 -1.54 -1.41 0.97
N ARG A 49 -2.85 -1.69 0.96
CA ARG A 49 -3.44 -2.75 1.77
C ARG A 49 -3.94 -3.91 0.91
N LYS A 50 -3.69 -5.13 1.38
CA LYS A 50 -4.26 -6.36 0.80
C LYS A 50 -4.77 -7.26 1.91
N LEU A 51 -6.07 -7.57 1.85
CA LEU A 51 -6.65 -8.60 2.71
C LEU A 51 -6.26 -9.98 2.17
N THR A 52 -5.10 -10.49 2.57
CA THR A 52 -4.57 -11.76 2.07
C THR A 52 -3.63 -12.43 3.06
N GLN A 53 -3.62 -13.76 3.03
CA GLN A 53 -2.59 -14.58 3.66
C GLN A 53 -1.54 -14.89 2.58
N LEU A 54 -0.38 -14.25 2.66
CA LEU A 54 0.71 -14.38 1.69
C LEU A 54 1.27 -15.81 1.65
N SER A 55 1.12 -16.58 2.72
CA SER A 55 1.45 -18.01 2.75
C SER A 55 0.45 -18.91 2.02
N GLU A 56 -0.74 -18.40 1.68
CA GLU A 56 -1.83 -19.19 1.06
C GLU A 56 -2.07 -18.84 -0.41
N VAL A 57 -1.41 -17.80 -0.93
CA VAL A 57 -1.46 -17.44 -2.35
C VAL A 57 -0.23 -17.95 -3.09
N SER A 58 -0.32 -18.01 -4.42
CA SER A 58 0.86 -18.32 -5.22
C SER A 58 1.94 -17.24 -5.08
N GLU A 59 3.20 -17.64 -5.21
CA GLU A 59 4.33 -16.70 -5.19
C GLU A 59 4.17 -15.61 -6.26
N ALA A 60 3.68 -15.96 -7.46
CA ALA A 60 3.42 -15.01 -8.53
C ALA A 60 2.35 -13.96 -8.14
N THR A 61 1.32 -14.39 -7.42
CA THR A 61 0.27 -13.49 -6.90
C THR A 61 0.82 -12.56 -5.82
N ALA A 62 1.60 -13.06 -4.87
CA ALA A 62 2.22 -12.21 -3.85
C ALA A 62 3.18 -11.19 -4.48
N LYS A 63 4.01 -11.62 -5.45
CA LYS A 63 4.90 -10.74 -6.22
C LYS A 63 4.15 -9.68 -7.02
N SER A 64 2.97 -9.99 -7.54
CA SER A 64 2.17 -8.98 -8.25
C SER A 64 1.67 -7.90 -7.32
N TYR A 65 1.31 -8.22 -6.07
CA TYR A 65 0.94 -7.20 -5.07
C TYR A 65 2.12 -6.27 -4.74
N ILE A 66 3.33 -6.82 -4.58
CA ILE A 66 4.55 -6.05 -4.35
C ILE A 66 4.84 -5.12 -5.55
N SER A 67 4.78 -5.67 -6.77
CA SER A 67 5.00 -4.92 -8.01
C SER A 67 3.96 -3.81 -8.22
N GLU A 68 2.69 -4.10 -7.90
CA GLU A 68 1.60 -3.13 -7.96
C GLU A 68 1.87 -1.92 -7.05
N ALA A 69 2.35 -2.15 -5.82
CA ALA A 69 2.63 -1.09 -4.86
C ALA A 69 3.74 -0.14 -5.37
N ILE A 70 4.84 -0.65 -5.91
CA ILE A 70 5.93 0.20 -6.44
C ILE A 70 5.57 0.88 -7.76
N THR A 71 4.77 0.23 -8.61
CA THR A 71 4.42 0.76 -9.94
C THR A 71 3.42 1.90 -9.81
N LYS A 72 2.44 1.77 -8.91
CA LYS A 72 1.42 2.80 -8.69
C LYS A 72 1.94 3.99 -7.89
N TYR A 73 2.91 3.78 -7.01
CA TYR A 73 3.39 4.80 -6.08
C TYR A 73 4.90 5.01 -6.21
N PRO A 74 5.40 5.41 -7.41
CA PRO A 74 6.83 5.63 -7.58
C PRO A 74 7.28 6.78 -6.66
N SER A 75 8.49 6.65 -6.11
CA SER A 75 9.08 7.71 -5.30
C SER A 75 9.13 9.03 -6.08
N GLY A 76 8.70 10.12 -5.45
CA GLY A 76 8.64 11.43 -6.10
C GLY A 76 7.42 11.64 -7.01
N ALA A 77 6.45 10.72 -7.01
CA ALA A 77 5.15 10.95 -7.64
C ALA A 77 4.46 12.19 -7.05
N THR A 78 3.70 12.92 -7.86
CA THR A 78 3.00 14.11 -7.39
C THR A 78 1.64 13.73 -6.80
N ILE A 79 1.38 14.18 -5.57
CA ILE A 79 0.05 14.11 -4.97
C ILE A 79 -0.87 15.06 -5.74
N ALA A 80 -2.01 14.57 -6.21
CA ALA A 80 -2.94 15.34 -7.01
C ALA A 80 -3.51 16.52 -6.21
N LYS A 81 -3.67 17.67 -6.88
CA LYS A 81 -4.33 18.87 -6.34
C LYS A 81 -5.85 18.74 -6.48
N VAL A 82 -6.44 17.87 -5.67
CA VAL A 82 -7.90 17.68 -5.58
C VAL A 82 -8.39 18.11 -4.19
N PRO A 83 -9.68 18.45 -4.01
CA PRO A 83 -10.19 18.95 -2.73
C PRO A 83 -9.84 18.07 -1.53
N SER A 84 -9.90 16.74 -1.68
CA SER A 84 -9.58 15.79 -0.60
C SER A 84 -8.10 15.75 -0.20
N SER A 85 -7.19 16.23 -1.06
CA SER A 85 -5.75 16.26 -0.75
C SER A 85 -5.36 17.38 0.21
N GLY A 86 -6.21 18.40 0.39
CA GLY A 86 -5.93 19.52 1.29
C GLY A 86 -4.53 20.12 1.08
N SER A 87 -3.76 20.25 2.16
CA SER A 87 -2.40 20.80 2.14
C SER A 87 -1.36 19.90 1.45
N LEU A 88 -1.66 18.61 1.23
CA LEU A 88 -0.76 17.67 0.55
C LEU A 88 -0.78 17.84 -0.98
N GLY A 89 -1.80 18.49 -1.53
CA GLY A 89 -1.95 18.66 -2.97
C GLY A 89 -0.73 19.34 -3.61
N GLY A 90 -0.14 18.67 -4.61
CA GLY A 90 1.05 19.14 -5.32
C GLY A 90 2.38 18.81 -4.64
N GLN A 91 2.37 18.27 -3.42
CA GLN A 91 3.58 17.76 -2.79
C GLN A 91 4.05 16.45 -3.44
N LYS A 92 5.30 16.10 -3.17
CA LYS A 92 5.88 14.82 -3.61
C LYS A 92 5.56 13.73 -2.60
N LEU A 93 5.10 12.59 -3.10
CA LEU A 93 4.97 11.37 -2.34
C LEU A 93 6.37 10.84 -2.02
N GLN A 94 6.69 10.75 -0.73
CA GLN A 94 7.99 10.34 -0.24
C GLN A 94 7.82 9.40 0.96
N GLY A 95 8.70 8.41 1.07
CA GLY A 95 8.67 7.46 2.17
C GLY A 95 8.88 6.03 1.72
N THR A 96 8.77 5.13 2.68
CA THR A 96 8.83 3.69 2.48
C THR A 96 7.47 3.18 2.00
N VAL A 97 7.47 2.39 0.94
CA VAL A 97 6.26 1.68 0.49
C VAL A 97 6.03 0.49 1.40
N ILE A 98 4.83 0.41 1.97
CA ILE A 98 4.42 -0.64 2.89
C ILE A 98 3.26 -1.40 2.26
N LEU A 99 3.44 -2.71 2.10
CA LEU A 99 2.36 -3.64 1.83
C LEU A 99 1.78 -4.10 3.17
N GLU A 100 0.68 -3.47 3.60
CA GLU A 100 -0.01 -3.83 4.83
C GLU A 100 -0.99 -4.98 4.61
N VAL A 101 -0.85 -6.03 5.43
CA VAL A 101 -1.62 -7.28 5.36
C VAL A 101 -2.22 -7.62 6.73
N PRO A 102 -3.23 -8.51 6.84
CA PRO A 102 -3.60 -9.07 8.13
C PRO A 102 -2.42 -9.84 8.76
N PRO A 103 -2.45 -10.12 10.08
CA PRO A 103 -1.48 -11.00 10.71
C PRO A 103 -1.45 -12.35 9.97
N GLN A 104 -0.24 -12.85 9.72
CA GLN A 104 -0.06 -14.06 8.92
C GLN A 104 -0.17 -15.30 9.79
N ASN A 105 -1.02 -16.24 9.37
CA ASN A 105 -1.21 -17.53 10.04
C ASN A 105 -0.08 -18.49 9.70
N GLY A 106 0.49 -18.38 8.51
CA GLY A 106 1.60 -19.19 8.02
C GLY A 106 2.91 -18.40 7.89
N VAL A 107 4.01 -19.13 7.76
CA VAL A 107 5.30 -18.54 7.41
C VAL A 107 5.22 -18.02 5.97
N ILE A 108 5.49 -16.73 5.78
CA ILE A 108 5.61 -16.16 4.44
C ILE A 108 6.81 -16.83 3.74
N PRO A 109 6.63 -17.44 2.56
CA PRO A 109 7.72 -17.99 1.78
C PRO A 109 8.87 -17.00 1.60
N LYS A 110 10.10 -17.45 1.84
CA LYS A 110 11.30 -16.60 1.76
C LYS A 110 11.43 -15.89 0.41
N ALA A 111 11.04 -16.52 -0.69
CA ALA A 111 11.06 -15.92 -2.02
C ALA A 111 10.17 -14.67 -2.14
N ILE A 112 9.06 -14.60 -1.39
CA ILE A 112 8.17 -13.43 -1.35
C ILE A 112 8.85 -12.31 -0.55
N LEU A 113 9.41 -12.62 0.62
CA LEU A 113 10.16 -11.65 1.45
C LEU A 113 11.36 -11.07 0.69
N ASP A 114 12.15 -11.93 0.05
CA ASP A 114 13.30 -11.51 -0.76
C ASP A 114 12.86 -10.61 -1.93
N SER A 115 11.69 -10.87 -2.52
CA SER A 115 11.14 -10.03 -3.59
C SER A 115 10.69 -8.66 -3.07
N ALA A 116 10.06 -8.60 -1.91
CA ALA A 116 9.66 -7.35 -1.27
C ALA A 116 10.89 -6.50 -0.91
N ASN A 117 11.90 -7.12 -0.28
CA ASN A 117 13.17 -6.48 0.06
C ASN A 117 13.89 -5.94 -1.18
N LYS A 118 13.97 -6.73 -2.25
CA LYS A 118 14.58 -6.29 -3.52
C LYS A 118 13.84 -5.11 -4.15
N ALA A 119 12.52 -5.05 -3.98
CA ALA A 119 11.67 -3.97 -4.45
C ALA A 119 11.67 -2.73 -3.52
N GLY A 120 12.29 -2.81 -2.34
CA GLY A 120 12.21 -1.75 -1.34
C GLY A 120 10.80 -1.60 -0.71
N VAL A 121 10.03 -2.69 -0.68
CA VAL A 121 8.68 -2.74 -0.08
C VAL A 121 8.76 -3.45 1.27
N LEU A 122 8.26 -2.80 2.32
CA LEU A 122 8.14 -3.39 3.64
C LEU A 122 6.83 -4.19 3.73
N ILE A 123 6.88 -5.45 4.14
CA ILE A 123 5.66 -6.20 4.50
C ILE A 123 5.43 -6.01 5.99
N ARG A 124 4.28 -5.43 6.35
CA ARG A 124 3.88 -5.17 7.73
C ARG A 124 2.46 -5.68 7.95
N ASP A 125 2.19 -6.33 9.07
CA ASP A 125 0.81 -6.63 9.43
C ASP A 125 0.12 -5.51 10.22
N THR A 126 -1.20 -5.62 10.37
CA THR A 126 -2.01 -4.66 11.12
C THR A 126 -1.67 -4.56 12.62
N ASN A 127 -0.91 -5.52 13.17
CA ASN A 127 -0.40 -5.47 14.54
C ASN A 127 0.98 -4.79 14.62
N GLY A 128 1.53 -4.35 13.49
CA GLY A 128 2.83 -3.68 13.40
C GLY A 128 4.01 -4.63 13.25
N LYS A 129 3.81 -5.95 13.13
CA LYS A 129 4.90 -6.88 12.89
C LYS A 129 5.40 -6.73 11.45
N VAL A 130 6.71 -6.57 11.32
CA VAL A 130 7.42 -6.56 10.05
C VAL A 130 7.96 -7.97 9.78
N TYR A 131 7.87 -8.42 8.53
CA TYR A 131 8.28 -9.75 8.07
C TYR A 131 9.53 -9.70 7.19
#